data_AF-A0A1B6JKQ3-F1
#
_entry.id   AF-A0A1B6JKQ3-F1
#
_cell.length_a   1.000
_cell.length_b   1.000
_cell.length_c   1.000
_cell.angle_alpha   90.00
_cell.angle_beta   90.00
_cell.angle_gamma   90.00
#
_symmetry.space_group_name_H-M   'P 1'
#
loop_
_entity.id
_entity.type
_entity.pdbx_description
1 polymer ?
#
loop_
_entity_poly.entity_id
_entity_poly.type
_entity_poly.pdbx_seq_one_letter_code
_entity_poly.pdbx_strand_id
1 'polypeptide(L)'
;QCSLCTMDDVPQDVAKRSFQKILDIARCAVCLETARPEIVQCEGEHILCGDCSKHLNECPTCKRPFSRAKPARFMSQVLDALPKLCKHTNCGVYVSGDDEHEKWCGFQSTTCMVRTCPWTGTDHTRG
;
A
#
# COMPACT_ATOMS: atom_id res chain seq x y z
N GLN A 1 0.00 -15.07 -30.24
CA GLN A 1 0.31 -15.21 -28.80
C GLN A 1 1.55 -16.08 -28.73
N CYS A 2 2.67 -15.57 -28.21
CA CYS A 2 3.92 -16.32 -28.18
C CYS A 2 3.86 -17.34 -27.02
N SER A 3 3.86 -18.63 -27.35
CA SER A 3 3.69 -19.74 -26.39
C SER A 3 4.91 -19.98 -25.49
N LEU A 4 5.97 -19.20 -25.66
CA LEU A 4 7.26 -19.36 -24.98
C LEU A 4 7.65 -18.16 -24.11
N CYS A 5 6.85 -17.10 -24.06
CA CYS A 5 7.15 -15.97 -23.18
C CYS A 5 6.59 -16.28 -21.79
N THR A 6 7.37 -16.95 -20.94
CA THR A 6 7.02 -17.06 -19.51
C THR A 6 7.58 -15.86 -18.77
N MET A 7 7.04 -15.56 -17.58
CA MET A 7 7.58 -14.46 -16.77
C MET A 7 9.00 -14.75 -16.27
N ASP A 8 9.45 -16.00 -16.34
CA ASP A 8 10.79 -16.44 -15.93
C ASP A 8 11.89 -15.93 -16.86
N ASP A 9 11.57 -15.65 -18.13
CA ASP A 9 12.52 -15.09 -19.10
C ASP A 9 12.75 -13.58 -18.93
N VAL A 10 11.97 -12.92 -18.06
CA VAL A 10 12.09 -11.47 -17.82
C VAL A 10 13.25 -11.21 -16.84
N PRO A 11 14.26 -10.40 -17.21
CA PRO A 11 15.34 -10.06 -16.30
C PRO A 11 14.81 -9.41 -15.02
N GLN A 12 15.31 -9.84 -13.86
CA GLN A 12 14.83 -9.37 -12.55
C GLN A 12 14.92 -7.86 -12.38
N ASP A 13 15.95 -7.21 -12.96
CA ASP A 13 16.09 -5.75 -12.92
C ASP A 13 14.97 -5.05 -13.71
N VAL A 14 14.55 -5.63 -14.84
CA VAL A 14 13.45 -5.13 -15.66
C VAL A 14 12.14 -5.28 -14.91
N ALA A 15 11.88 -6.46 -14.34
CA ALA A 15 10.70 -6.71 -13.53
C ALA A 15 10.62 -5.74 -12.35
N LYS A 16 11.72 -5.59 -11.58
CA LYS A 16 11.80 -4.68 -10.43
C LYS A 16 11.53 -3.22 -10.80
N ARG A 17 12.11 -2.72 -11.89
CA ARG A 17 11.83 -1.35 -12.37
C ARG A 17 10.36 -1.16 -12.75
N SER A 18 9.78 -2.14 -13.45
CA SER A 18 8.36 -2.08 -13.84
C SER A 18 7.44 -2.11 -12.62
N PHE A 19 7.69 -3.00 -11.66
CA PHE A 19 6.95 -3.04 -10.40
C PHE A 19 7.08 -1.73 -9.61
N GLN A 20 8.28 -1.15 -9.53
CA GLN A 20 8.48 0.12 -8.85
C GLN A 20 7.65 1.26 -9.47
N LYS A 21 7.54 1.29 -10.81
CA LYS A 21 6.68 2.26 -11.51
C LYS A 21 5.20 2.02 -11.22
N ILE A 22 4.76 0.77 -11.19
CA ILE A 22 3.36 0.44 -10.88
C ILE A 22 3.02 0.86 -9.44
N LEU A 23 3.93 0.63 -8.49
CA LEU A 23 3.77 1.08 -7.11
C LEU A 23 3.67 2.61 -7.00
N ASP A 24 4.46 3.34 -7.79
CA ASP A 24 4.42 4.82 -7.83
C ASP A 24 3.10 5.33 -8.42
N ILE A 25 2.61 4.73 -9.50
CA ILE A 25 1.30 5.05 -10.10
C ILE A 25 0.15 4.75 -9.12
N ALA A 26 0.27 3.65 -8.38
CA ALA A 26 -0.73 3.23 -7.42
C ALA A 26 -0.66 3.99 -6.08
N ARG A 27 0.25 4.95 -5.93
CA ARG A 27 0.51 5.64 -4.67
C ARG A 27 -0.58 6.66 -4.35
N CYS A 28 -1.13 6.58 -3.14
CA CYS A 28 -2.08 7.57 -2.65
C CYS A 28 -1.34 8.86 -2.25
N ALA A 29 -1.81 10.01 -2.74
CA ALA A 29 -1.21 11.31 -2.44
C ALA A 29 -1.36 11.78 -0.98
N VAL A 30 -2.15 11.09 -0.16
CA VAL A 30 -2.41 11.46 1.24
C VAL A 30 -1.56 10.63 2.20
N CYS A 31 -1.69 9.30 2.19
CA CYS A 31 -0.89 8.45 3.06
C CYS A 31 0.52 8.18 2.51
N LEU A 32 0.76 8.48 1.22
CA LEU A 32 2.02 8.21 0.52
C LEU A 32 2.38 6.72 0.47
N GLU A 33 1.40 5.84 0.62
CA GLU A 33 1.50 4.39 0.47
C GLU A 33 0.74 3.92 -0.78
N THR A 34 0.91 2.66 -1.16
CA THR A 34 0.07 2.03 -2.20
C THR A 34 -1.41 2.12 -1.81
N ALA A 35 -2.26 2.53 -2.74
CA ALA A 35 -3.68 2.71 -2.48
C ALA A 35 -4.35 1.38 -2.09
N ARG A 36 -5.23 1.42 -1.10
CA ARG A 36 -6.00 0.25 -0.65
C ARG A 36 -7.13 -0.07 -1.63
N PRO A 37 -7.59 -1.32 -1.75
CA PRO A 37 -8.58 -1.74 -2.76
C PRO A 37 -9.87 -0.91 -2.79
N GLU A 38 -10.27 -0.34 -1.66
CA GLU A 38 -11.35 0.64 -1.56
C GLU A 38 -10.87 2.03 -2.03
N ILE A 39 -10.64 2.20 -3.33
CA ILE A 39 -10.18 3.48 -3.88
C ILE A 39 -11.32 4.46 -4.18
N VAL A 40 -10.97 5.74 -4.25
CA VAL A 40 -11.79 6.82 -4.81
C VAL A 40 -11.01 7.47 -5.94
N GLN A 41 -11.66 7.66 -7.09
CA GLN A 41 -11.06 8.28 -8.27
C GLN A 41 -11.64 9.68 -8.49
N CYS A 42 -10.79 10.64 -8.82
CA CYS A 42 -11.26 11.96 -9.26
C CYS A 42 -11.55 12.01 -10.77
N GLU A 43 -12.21 13.06 -11.24
CA GLU A 43 -12.44 13.29 -12.68
C GLU A 43 -11.16 13.52 -13.50
N GLY A 44 -10.01 13.70 -12.83
CA GLY A 44 -8.69 13.73 -13.45
C GLY A 44 -7.93 12.42 -13.37
N GLU A 45 -8.62 11.31 -13.07
CA GLU A 45 -8.09 9.95 -13.02
C GLU A 45 -7.05 9.63 -11.93
N HIS A 46 -6.78 10.55 -10.98
CA HIS A 46 -6.01 10.21 -9.76
C HIS A 46 -6.84 9.35 -8.80
N ILE A 47 -6.16 8.43 -8.12
CA ILE A 47 -6.74 7.55 -7.10
C ILE A 47 -6.30 7.94 -5.69
N LEU A 48 -7.19 7.75 -4.72
CA LEU A 48 -6.91 7.85 -3.28
C LEU A 48 -7.47 6.63 -2.56
N CYS A 49 -6.96 6.32 -1.37
CA CYS A 49 -7.64 5.39 -0.46
C CYS A 49 -8.99 5.99 -0.02
N GLY A 50 -10.01 5.15 0.15
CA GLY A 50 -11.34 5.57 0.58
C GLY A 50 -11.33 6.24 1.94
N ASP A 51 -10.51 5.77 2.87
CA ASP A 51 -10.29 6.43 4.16
C ASP A 51 -9.65 7.82 4.01
N CYS A 52 -8.66 7.94 3.11
CA CYS A 52 -7.94 9.19 2.87
C CYS A 52 -8.81 10.25 2.20
N SER A 53 -9.85 9.85 1.46
CA SER A 53 -10.77 10.80 0.82
C SER A 53 -11.90 11.28 1.75
N LYS A 54 -12.13 10.65 2.92
CA LYS A 54 -13.29 10.96 3.79
C LYS A 54 -13.39 12.43 4.19
N HIS A 55 -12.26 13.12 4.34
CA HIS A 55 -12.20 14.51 4.78
C HIS A 55 -11.89 15.49 3.63
N LEU A 56 -11.95 15.03 2.38
CA LEU A 56 -11.61 15.82 1.20
C LEU A 56 -12.86 16.01 0.32
N ASN A 57 -13.05 17.23 -0.19
CA ASN A 57 -14.11 17.54 -1.16
C ASN A 57 -13.63 17.44 -2.61
N GLU A 58 -12.32 17.50 -2.82
CA GLU A 58 -11.67 17.52 -4.13
C GLU A 58 -10.31 16.81 -4.07
N CYS A 59 -9.80 16.42 -5.24
CA CYS A 59 -8.51 15.79 -5.37
C CYS A 59 -7.39 16.75 -4.89
N PRO A 60 -6.52 16.33 -3.96
CA PRO A 60 -5.43 17.17 -3.49
C PRO A 60 -4.40 17.47 -4.59
N THR A 61 -4.26 16.54 -5.56
CA THR A 61 -3.30 16.62 -6.68
C THR A 61 -3.76 17.57 -7.79
N CYS A 62 -5.02 17.47 -8.24
CA CYS A 62 -5.49 18.21 -9.43
C CYS A 62 -6.71 19.11 -9.19
N LYS A 63 -7.22 19.20 -7.95
CA LYS A 63 -8.34 20.08 -7.54
C LYS A 63 -9.68 19.78 -8.23
N ARG A 64 -9.78 18.65 -8.94
CA ARG A 64 -11.05 18.17 -9.53
C ARG A 64 -11.89 17.43 -8.50
N PRO A 65 -13.23 17.45 -8.62
CA PRO A 65 -14.10 16.71 -7.73
C PRO A 65 -13.89 15.19 -7.85
N PHE A 66 -14.30 14.47 -6.80
CA PHE A 66 -14.31 13.02 -6.83
C PHE A 66 -15.46 12.50 -7.68
N SER A 67 -15.17 11.50 -8.51
CA SER A 67 -16.17 10.84 -9.33
C SER A 67 -17.15 10.08 -8.45
N ARG A 68 -18.44 10.16 -8.78
CA ARG A 68 -19.50 9.35 -8.15
C ARG A 68 -19.55 7.93 -8.71
N ALA A 69 -18.83 7.67 -9.81
CA ALA A 69 -18.74 6.34 -10.38
C ALA A 69 -17.95 5.42 -9.45
N LYS A 70 -18.40 4.17 -9.33
CA LYS A 70 -17.60 3.16 -8.63
C LYS A 70 -16.30 2.96 -9.40
N PRO A 71 -15.15 2.84 -8.72
CA PRO A 71 -13.90 2.47 -9.37
C PRO A 71 -14.06 1.15 -10.12
N ALA A 72 -13.37 1.00 -11.23
CA ALA A 72 -13.41 -0.21 -12.02
C ALA A 72 -12.86 -1.40 -11.20
N ARG A 73 -13.57 -2.54 -11.21
CA ARG A 73 -13.18 -3.75 -10.47
C ARG A 73 -11.74 -4.20 -10.75
N PHE A 74 -11.25 -4.00 -11.99
CA PHE A 74 -9.89 -4.35 -12.36
C PHE A 74 -8.85 -3.59 -11.52
N MET A 75 -9.10 -2.33 -11.14
CA MET A 75 -8.17 -1.55 -10.32
C MET A 75 -8.02 -2.16 -8.93
N SER A 76 -9.13 -2.53 -8.29
CA SER A 76 -9.08 -3.20 -6.99
C SER A 76 -8.34 -4.55 -7.07
N GLN A 77 -8.46 -5.29 -8.18
CA GLN A 77 -7.72 -6.54 -8.38
C GLN A 77 -6.22 -6.30 -8.59
N VAL A 78 -5.84 -5.27 -9.37
CA VAL A 78 -4.43 -4.89 -9.55
C VAL A 78 -3.82 -4.49 -8.21
N LEU A 79 -4.53 -3.67 -7.42
CA LEU A 79 -4.05 -3.24 -6.10
C LEU A 79 -3.90 -4.40 -5.12
N ASP A 80 -4.78 -5.39 -5.17
CA ASP A 80 -4.68 -6.56 -4.30
C ASP A 80 -3.54 -7.51 -4.70
N ALA A 81 -3.21 -7.57 -6.00
CA ALA A 81 -2.08 -8.35 -6.52
C ALA A 81 -0.71 -7.68 -6.29
N LEU A 82 -0.67 -6.39 -5.96
CA LEU A 82 0.58 -5.71 -5.65
C LEU A 82 1.11 -6.12 -4.27
N PRO A 83 2.44 -6.21 -4.11
CA PRO A 83 3.03 -6.47 -2.80
C PRO A 83 2.66 -5.34 -1.83
N LYS A 84 2.20 -5.73 -0.64
CA LYS A 84 1.77 -4.79 0.40
C LYS A 84 2.98 -4.47 1.28
N LEU A 85 3.09 -3.24 1.76
CA LEU A 85 4.08 -2.91 2.79
C LEU A 85 3.55 -3.37 4.16
N CYS A 86 4.46 -3.71 5.06
CA CYS A 86 4.13 -3.94 6.46
C CYS A 86 3.38 -2.73 7.02
N LYS A 87 2.28 -2.95 7.76
CA LYS A 87 1.48 -1.88 8.36
C LYS A 87 2.16 -1.09 9.48
N HIS A 88 3.29 -1.59 10.01
CA HIS A 88 3.97 -0.96 11.14
C HIS A 88 4.87 0.18 10.69
N THR A 89 4.73 1.34 11.32
CA THR A 89 5.47 2.56 10.95
C THR A 89 6.99 2.32 11.04
N ASN A 90 7.71 2.72 9.98
CA ASN A 90 9.15 2.50 9.77
C ASN A 90 9.57 1.09 9.33
N CYS A 91 8.63 0.16 9.11
CA CYS A 91 8.95 -1.10 8.47
C CYS A 91 8.86 -1.01 6.94
N GLY A 92 9.99 -1.20 6.24
CA GLY A 92 10.06 -1.18 4.77
C GLY A 92 9.89 -2.54 4.10
N VAL A 93 9.45 -3.57 4.84
CA VAL A 93 9.34 -4.94 4.32
C VAL A 93 8.04 -5.10 3.54
N TYR A 94 8.14 -5.69 2.35
CA TYR A 94 6.97 -6.13 1.59
C TYR A 94 6.49 -7.47 2.14
N VAL A 95 5.20 -7.53 2.47
CA VAL A 95 4.52 -8.70 3.00
C VAL A 95 3.57 -9.29 1.96
N SER A 96 3.50 -10.61 1.91
CA SER A 96 2.44 -11.34 1.22
C SER A 96 1.24 -11.53 2.17
N GLY A 97 0.07 -11.87 1.62
CA GLY A 97 -1.17 -12.00 2.43
C GLY A 97 -1.10 -13.04 3.55
N ASP A 98 -0.20 -14.02 3.44
CA ASP A 98 0.00 -15.11 4.40
C ASP A 98 1.21 -14.89 5.32
N ASP A 99 1.87 -13.74 5.23
CA ASP A 99 3.12 -13.51 5.94
C ASP A 99 2.91 -13.17 7.42
N GLU A 100 3.53 -13.96 8.32
CA GLU A 100 3.48 -13.69 9.76
C GLU A 100 4.35 -12.51 10.20
N HIS A 101 5.08 -11.88 9.27
CA HIS A 101 5.91 -10.71 9.53
C HIS A 101 5.17 -9.65 10.36
N GLU A 102 3.90 -9.36 10.06
CA GLU A 102 3.17 -8.33 10.81
C GLU A 102 2.97 -8.68 12.30
N LYS A 103 2.99 -9.96 12.68
CA LYS A 103 2.88 -10.42 14.07
C LYS A 103 4.20 -10.33 14.83
N TRP A 104 5.31 -10.38 14.11
CA TRP A 104 6.66 -10.48 14.68
C TRP A 104 7.57 -9.31 14.29
N CYS A 105 7.01 -8.29 13.61
CA CYS A 105 7.74 -7.11 13.19
C CYS A 105 8.28 -6.34 14.40
N GLY A 106 9.59 -6.06 14.43
CA GLY A 106 10.20 -5.26 15.50
C GLY A 106 9.69 -3.81 15.58
N PHE A 107 9.02 -3.31 14.54
CA PHE A 107 8.35 -2.01 14.55
C PHE A 107 6.92 -2.06 15.14
N GLN A 108 6.45 -3.23 15.55
CA GLN A 108 5.18 -3.35 16.25
C GLN A 108 5.24 -2.61 17.58
N SER A 109 4.27 -1.74 17.82
CA SER A 109 4.12 -1.08 19.11
C SER A 109 3.74 -2.11 20.18
N THR A 110 4.51 -2.13 21.26
CA THR A 110 4.29 -2.97 22.43
C THR A 110 4.09 -2.06 23.64
N THR A 111 3.09 -2.37 24.45
CA THR A 111 2.87 -1.71 25.74
C THR A 111 3.78 -2.34 26.78
N CYS A 112 4.39 -1.52 27.64
CA CYS A 112 5.20 -2.01 28.74
C CYS A 112 4.39 -2.99 29.61
N MET A 113 4.96 -4.16 29.89
CA MET A 113 4.28 -5.18 30.72
C MET A 113 4.19 -4.80 32.21
N VAL A 114 4.81 -3.69 32.61
CA VAL A 114 4.67 -3.12 33.95
C VAL A 114 3.31 -2.44 34.05
N ARG A 115 2.44 -2.95 34.93
CA ARG A 115 1.03 -2.52 35.10
C ARG A 115 0.79 -1.02 35.26
N THR A 116 1.79 -0.26 35.69
CA THR A 116 1.71 1.18 35.96
C THR A 116 2.53 2.02 34.99
N CYS A 117 3.16 1.40 33.99
CA CYS A 117 3.98 2.10 33.02
C CYS A 117 3.13 2.46 31.80
N PRO A 118 2.90 3.76 31.51
CA PRO A 118 2.14 4.19 30.33
C PRO A 118 2.99 4.13 29.04
N TRP A 119 4.18 3.53 29.10
CA TRP A 119 5.08 3.48 27.96
C TRP A 119 4.56 2.52 26.90
N THR A 120 4.49 3.06 25.68
CA THR A 120 4.23 2.31 24.45
C THR A 120 5.36 2.64 23.50
N GLY A 121 6.03 1.63 22.96
CA GLY A 121 7.14 1.82 22.03
C GLY A 121 7.42 0.58 21.22
N THR A 122 8.42 0.67 20.34
CA THR A 122 8.86 -0.46 19.52
C THR A 122 9.78 -1.37 20.32
N ASP A 123 9.60 -2.68 20.18
CA ASP A 123 10.51 -3.66 20.78
C ASP A 123 11.78 -3.79 19.91
N HIS A 124 12.87 -3.15 20.34
CA HIS A 124 14.16 -3.22 19.64
C HIS A 124 14.89 -4.56 19.85
N THR A 125 14.28 -5.56 20.50
CA THR A 125 14.95 -6.83 20.84
C THR A 125 14.69 -7.97 19.84
N ARG A 126 13.90 -7.74 18.79
CA ARG A 126 13.62 -8.71 17.70
C ARG A 126 14.10 -8.25 16.32
N GLY A 127 15.28 -7.64 16.27
CA GLY A 127 16.01 -7.38 15.03
C GLY A 127 16.78 -8.61 14.55
#